data_AF-A0A9E2XFV6-F1
#
_entry.id   AF-A0A9E2XFV6-F1
#
_cell.length_a   1.000
_cell.length_b   1.000
_cell.length_c   1.000
_cell.angle_alpha   90.00
_cell.angle_beta   90.00
_cell.angle_gamma   90.00
#
_symmetry.space_group_name_H-M   'P 1'
#
loop_
_entity.id
_entity.type
_entity.pdbx_description
1 polymer ?
#
loop_
_entity_poly.entity_id
_entity_poly.type
_entity_poly.pdbx_seq_one_letter_code
_entity_poly.pdbx_strand_id
1 'polypeptide(L)' 'MEFYSKWDDRCSQILRANARSSTNRQIAAAIEAETGKHFTVFTVSRRRARLALGAGNRNDWSAAITRWRVGRARQD' A
#
# COMPACT_ATOMS: atom_id res chain seq x y z
N MET A 1 -8.65 28.72 0.97
CA MET A 1 -8.88 27.29 1.29
C MET A 1 -7.77 26.53 0.58
N GLU A 2 -6.63 26.34 1.25
CA GLU A 2 -5.49 25.63 0.65
C GLU A 2 -5.85 24.15 0.50
N PHE A 3 -6.08 23.73 -0.74
CA PHE A 3 -6.12 22.31 -1.08
C PHE A 3 -4.70 21.76 -0.98
N TYR A 4 -4.25 21.45 0.24
CA TYR A 4 -2.97 20.75 0.42
C TYR A 4 -3.03 19.45 -0.36
N SER A 5 -2.13 19.37 -1.35
CA SER A 5 -1.89 18.23 -2.21
C SER A 5 -1.64 17.01 -1.33
N LYS A 6 -2.68 16.19 -1.14
CA LYS A 6 -2.97 15.39 0.06
C LYS A 6 -1.84 14.54 0.65
N TRP A 7 -0.76 14.24 -0.05
CA TRP A 7 0.31 13.33 0.40
C TRP A 7 1.66 14.04 0.54
N ASP A 8 2.19 14.10 1.75
CA ASP A 8 3.43 14.83 2.06
C ASP A 8 4.61 13.92 2.38
N ASP A 9 5.78 14.51 2.63
CA ASP A 9 7.00 13.77 2.95
C ASP A 9 6.84 12.90 4.21
N ARG A 10 6.21 13.44 5.26
CA ARG A 10 5.93 12.70 6.50
C ARG A 10 5.09 11.44 6.24
N CYS A 11 4.09 11.50 5.36
CA CYS A 11 3.30 10.33 4.96
C CYS A 11 4.18 9.29 4.25
N SER A 12 5.13 9.73 3.41
CA SER A 12 6.09 8.87 2.72
C SER A 12 7.07 8.21 3.70
N GLN A 13 7.50 8.93 4.74
CA GLN A 13 8.38 8.42 5.79
C GLN A 13 7.70 7.32 6.60
N ILE A 14 6.46 7.56 7.06
CA ILE A 14 5.66 6.57 7.81
C ILE A 14 5.43 5.33 6.95
N LEU A 15 5.08 5.51 5.68
CA LEU A 15 4.87 4.41 4.75
C LEU A 15 6.16 3.59 4.57
N ARG A 16 7.32 4.22 4.37
CA ARG A 16 8.62 3.52 4.23
C ARG A 16 8.99 2.74 5.50
N ALA A 17 8.85 3.36 6.66
CA ALA A 17 9.16 2.73 7.95
C ALA A 17 8.29 1.49 8.20
N ASN A 18 7.01 1.55 7.82
CA ASN A 18 6.03 0.50 8.09
C ASN A 18 5.82 -0.47 6.93
N ALA A 19 6.37 -0.20 5.74
CA ALA A 19 6.10 -0.99 4.55
C ALA A 19 6.35 -2.48 4.80
N ARG A 20 7.50 -2.85 5.35
CA ARG A 20 7.90 -4.27 5.45
C ARG A 20 7.06 -5.07 6.46
N SER A 21 6.57 -4.41 7.51
CA SER A 21 5.95 -5.08 8.67
C SER A 21 4.44 -4.89 8.77
N SER A 22 3.88 -3.89 8.08
CA SER A 22 2.48 -3.48 8.25
C SER A 22 1.69 -3.59 6.94
N THR A 23 0.42 -3.96 7.08
CA THR A 23 -0.55 -3.94 5.99
C THR A 23 -0.91 -2.50 5.60
N ASN A 24 -1.44 -2.30 4.39
CA ASN A 24 -1.84 -0.97 3.92
C ASN A 24 -2.90 -0.31 4.82
N ARG A 25 -3.76 -1.11 5.48
CA ARG A 25 -4.75 -0.60 6.46
C ARG A 25 -4.07 -0.08 7.73
N GLN A 26 -3.11 -0.83 8.26
CA GLN A 26 -2.32 -0.39 9.42
C GLN A 26 -1.48 0.84 9.10
N ILE A 27 -0.91 0.90 7.89
CA ILE A 27 -0.17 2.09 7.42
C ILE A 27 -1.10 3.30 7.31
N ALA A 28 -2.33 3.13 6.79
CA ALA A 28 -3.30 4.22 6.74
C ALA A 28 -3.64 4.75 8.14
N ALA A 29 -3.90 3.84 9.10
CA ALA A 29 -4.16 4.20 10.49
C ALA A 29 -2.94 4.88 11.15
N ALA A 30 -1.72 4.43 10.89
CA ALA A 30 -0.51 5.06 11.40
C ALA A 30 -0.31 6.47 10.83
N ILE A 31 -0.62 6.67 9.55
CA ILE A 31 -0.57 8.01 8.93
C ILE A 31 -1.62 8.93 9.55
N GLU A 32 -2.83 8.43 9.76
CA GLU A 32 -3.89 9.19 10.42
C GLU A 32 -3.51 9.58 11.85
N ALA A 33 -2.99 8.65 12.64
CA ALA A 33 -2.56 8.90 14.01
C ALA A 33 -1.43 9.96 14.09
N GLU A 34 -0.47 9.92 13.16
CA GLU A 34 0.70 10.80 13.18
C GLU A 34 0.46 12.17 12.52
N THR A 35 -0.44 12.25 11.54
CA THR A 35 -0.59 13.44 10.68
C THR A 35 -1.99 14.03 10.69
N GLY A 36 -2.97 13.35 11.30
CA GLY A 36 -4.39 13.70 11.23
C GLY A 36 -5.00 13.51 9.84
N LYS A 37 -4.26 12.95 8.87
CA LYS A 37 -4.71 12.77 7.49
C LYS A 37 -5.28 11.39 7.28
N HIS A 38 -6.53 11.33 6.88
CA HIS A 38 -7.19 10.07 6.55
C HIS A 38 -6.98 9.72 5.07
N PHE A 39 -6.39 8.56 4.81
CA PHE A 39 -6.20 8.03 3.46
C PHE A 39 -6.89 6.69 3.28
N THR A 40 -7.43 6.47 2.09
CA THR A 40 -7.92 5.15 1.70
C THR A 40 -6.77 4.16 1.53
N VAL A 41 -7.04 2.89 1.82
CA VAL A 41 -6.11 1.76 1.59
C VAL A 41 -5.61 1.75 0.14
N PHE A 42 -6.46 2.13 -0.82
CA PHE A 42 -6.10 2.24 -2.23
C PHE A 42 -5.03 3.32 -2.48
N THR A 43 -5.15 4.48 -1.83
CA THR A 43 -4.15 5.56 -1.94
C THR A 43 -2.79 5.10 -1.41
N VAL A 44 -2.78 4.43 -0.24
CA VAL A 44 -1.57 3.84 0.35
C VAL A 44 -0.97 2.79 -0.57
N SER A 45 -1.78 1.89 -1.12
CA SER A 45 -1.33 0.85 -2.07
C SER A 45 -0.70 1.45 -3.32
N ARG A 46 -1.35 2.44 -3.94
CA ARG A 46 -0.82 3.15 -5.11
C ARG A 46 0.52 3.83 -4.80
N ARG A 47 0.64 4.47 -3.62
CA ARG A 47 1.88 5.15 -3.24
C ARG A 47 3.01 4.17 -2.96
N ARG A 48 2.68 3.05 -2.32
CA ARG A 48 3.59 1.95 -2.04
C ARG A 48 4.15 1.32 -3.33
N ALA A 49 3.31 1.13 -4.35
CA ALA A 49 3.72 0.71 -5.67
C ALA A 49 4.66 1.74 -6.34
N ARG A 50 4.31 3.04 -6.30
CA ARG A 50 5.16 4.12 -6.84
C ARG A 50 6.54 4.21 -6.19
N LEU A 51 6.65 3.84 -4.91
CA LEU A 51 7.90 3.83 -4.17
C LEU A 51 8.66 2.50 -4.29
N ALA A 52 8.16 1.54 -5.08
CA ALA A 52 8.73 0.21 -5.26
C ALA A 52 8.93 -0.57 -3.93
N LEU A 53 8.11 -0.30 -2.91
CA LEU A 53 8.30 -0.85 -1.55
C LEU A 53 7.76 -2.27 -1.35
N GLY A 54 7.41 -2.98 -2.43
CA GLY A 54 6.86 -4.34 -2.42
C GLY A 54 5.54 -4.49 -1.64
N ALA A 55 4.78 -5.56 -1.84
CA ALA A 55 3.62 -5.84 -0.97
C ALA A 55 4.12 -6.30 0.41
N GLY A 56 3.67 -5.62 1.47
CA GLY A 56 4.07 -5.90 2.84
C GLY A 56 3.35 -7.16 3.29
N ASN A 57 4.12 -8.12 3.80
CA ASN A 57 3.71 -9.42 4.29
C ASN A 57 2.44 -10.01 3.62
N ARG A 58 2.67 -10.69 2.48
CA ARG A 58 2.08 -11.96 2.01
C ARG A 58 0.73 -12.44 2.59
N ASN A 59 -0.22 -11.55 2.82
CA ASN A 59 -1.65 -11.88 2.79
C ASN A 59 -2.35 -10.94 1.80
N ASP A 60 -1.75 -10.93 0.61
CA ASP A 60 -2.16 -10.14 -0.52
C ASP A 60 -3.13 -10.99 -1.34
N TRP A 61 -4.42 -10.68 -1.29
CA TRP A 61 -5.44 -11.35 -2.11
C TRP A 61 -5.12 -11.26 -3.62
N SER A 62 -4.22 -10.36 -4.05
CA SER A 62 -3.70 -10.31 -5.42
C SER A 62 -2.67 -11.41 -5.73
N ALA A 63 -2.03 -12.03 -4.72
CA ALA A 63 -1.23 -13.24 -4.91
C ALA A 63 -2.10 -14.43 -5.36
N ALA A 64 -3.37 -14.48 -4.94
CA ALA A 64 -4.31 -15.46 -5.46
C ALA A 64 -4.59 -15.24 -6.96
N ILE A 65 -4.71 -13.98 -7.41
CA ILE A 65 -4.94 -13.64 -8.82
C ILE A 65 -3.73 -14.02 -9.70
N THR A 66 -2.50 -13.84 -9.22
CA THR A 66 -1.29 -14.27 -9.95
C THR A 66 -1.23 -15.80 -10.09
N ARG A 67 -1.66 -16.57 -9.07
CA ARG A 67 -1.70 -18.04 -9.16
C ARG A 67 -2.69 -18.55 -10.21
N TRP A 68 -3.82 -17.88 -10.41
CA TRP A 68 -4.78 -18.24 -11.46
C TRP A 68 -4.24 -18.00 -12.88
N ARG A 69 -3.38 -17.00 -13.10
CA ARG A 69 -2.83 -16.72 -14.44
C ARG A 69 -1.74 -17.71 -14.87
N VAL A 70 -1.05 -18.37 -13.92
CA VAL A 70 -0.03 -19.40 -14.20
C VAL A 70 -0.65 -20.78 -14.47
N GLY A 71 -1.90 -21.02 -14.04
CA GLY A 71 -2.60 -22.30 -14.24
C GLY A 71 -3.20 -22.52 -15.63
N ARG A 72 -3.30 -21.49 -16.48
CA ARG A 72 -3.90 -21.58 -17.82
C ARG A 72 -2.88 -21.64 -18.96
N ALA A 73 -1.60 -21.88 -18.67
CA ALA A 73 -0.54 -22.03 -19.67
C ALA A 73 -0.07 -23.49 -19.85
N ARG A 74 -0.87 -24.47 -19.40
CA ARG A 74 -0.57 -25.91 -19.53
C ARG A 74 -1.82 -26.75 -19.83
N GLN A 75 -2.60 -26.36 -20.83
CA GLN A 75 -3.46 -27.31 -21.51
C GLN A 75 -3.13 -27.19 -23.00
N ASP A 76 -2.60 -28.31 -23.48
CA ASP A 76 -2.43 -28.74 -24.86
C ASP A 76 -3.63 -28.37 -25.74
#